data_AF-A0A835DKY0-F1
#
_entry.id   AF-A0A835DKY0-F1
#
_cell.length_a   1.000
_cell.length_b   1.000
_cell.length_c   1.000
_cell.angle_alpha   90.00
_cell.angle_beta   90.00
_cell.angle_gamma   90.00
#
_symmetry.space_group_name_H-M   'P 1'
#
loop_
_entity.id
_entity.type
_entity.pdbx_description
1 polymer ?
#
loop_
_entity_poly.entity_id
_entity_poly.type
_entity_poly.pdbx_seq_one_letter_code
_entity_poly.pdbx_strand_id
1 'polypeptide(L)'
;MVTNPRWGWTVYRDSLKRRSTRTESNVRFTLKVYLFSEDLVKNLISSSIRQALENPLNYARSYLADILEPCVNRVIYLDSDLVVVDDIKKLWSISLTGSRTIGAGRKLCYFNTGVMVMDLVRWREGNFRRRIEYWMEFQKQRRIYELGSLPPFLLVFAGDVVGEESLWKCGCRVCRAWLKTL
;
A
#
# COMPACT_ATOMS: atom_id res chain seq x y z
N MET A 1 -10.07 -22.79 -40.25
CA MET A 1 -8.67 -22.30 -40.23
C MET A 1 -8.68 -20.84 -39.79
N VAL A 2 -7.96 -20.53 -38.70
CA VAL A 2 -7.12 -19.34 -38.42
C VAL A 2 -7.63 -17.95 -38.87
N THR A 3 -7.60 -16.82 -38.15
CA THR A 3 -7.56 -16.39 -36.72
C THR A 3 -7.61 -14.84 -36.74
N ASN A 4 -8.17 -14.23 -35.69
CA ASN A 4 -7.77 -12.95 -35.06
C ASN A 4 -8.30 -11.58 -35.58
N PRO A 5 -9.07 -10.83 -34.77
CA PRO A 5 -9.12 -9.37 -34.82
C PRO A 5 -8.23 -8.73 -33.72
N ARG A 6 -7.21 -8.00 -34.16
CA ARG A 6 -6.34 -7.17 -33.30
C ARG A 6 -7.15 -6.03 -32.66
N TRP A 7 -7.33 -6.07 -31.35
CA TRP A 7 -7.67 -4.90 -30.54
C TRP A 7 -6.42 -4.01 -30.41
N GLY A 8 -6.35 -2.95 -31.23
CA GLY A 8 -5.35 -1.90 -31.10
C GLY A 8 -5.86 -0.80 -30.17
N TRP A 9 -5.18 -0.59 -29.05
CA TRP A 9 -5.45 0.55 -28.16
C TRP A 9 -5.07 1.86 -28.86
N THR A 10 -6.03 2.77 -29.03
CA THR A 10 -5.80 4.12 -29.51
C THR A 10 -5.53 5.03 -28.33
N VAL A 11 -4.28 5.51 -28.18
CA VAL A 11 -3.89 6.49 -27.16
C VAL A 11 -4.30 7.88 -27.65
N TYR A 12 -5.21 8.54 -26.93
CA TYR A 12 -5.55 9.96 -27.14
C TYR A 12 -4.32 10.83 -26.86
N ARG A 13 -3.78 11.44 -27.91
CA ARG A 13 -2.63 12.35 -27.86
C ARG A 13 -3.14 13.78 -27.84
N ASP A 14 -3.23 14.37 -26.65
CA ASP A 14 -3.48 15.81 -26.53
C ASP A 14 -2.21 16.56 -26.10
N SER A 15 -1.59 17.19 -27.09
CA SER A 15 -1.01 18.54 -27.06
C SER A 15 -0.18 19.01 -25.84
N LEU A 16 0.90 18.31 -25.46
CA LEU A 16 2.02 18.92 -24.74
C LEU A 16 3.36 18.61 -25.44
N LYS A 17 4.10 19.67 -25.76
CA LYS A 17 5.25 19.74 -26.68
C LYS A 17 6.43 18.85 -26.26
N ARG A 18 6.98 18.14 -27.25
CA ARG A 18 8.22 17.34 -27.23
C ARG A 18 9.47 18.14 -26.83
N ARG A 19 10.30 17.53 -25.97
CA ARG A 19 11.78 17.45 -26.04
C ARG A 19 12.18 16.09 -25.44
N SER A 20 12.30 15.04 -26.26
CA SER A 20 13.53 14.51 -26.86
C SER A 20 14.33 13.55 -25.97
N THR A 21 14.48 12.32 -26.49
CA THR A 21 15.64 11.41 -26.42
C THR A 21 16.06 10.82 -25.06
N ARG A 22 15.57 9.61 -24.75
CA ARG A 22 16.38 8.53 -24.16
C ARG A 22 15.70 7.16 -24.34
N THR A 23 16.38 6.28 -25.06
CA THR A 23 16.28 4.80 -25.11
C THR A 23 15.14 4.18 -24.29
N GLU A 24 14.16 3.59 -24.98
CA GLU A 24 13.23 2.61 -24.39
C GLU A 24 14.04 1.40 -23.93
N SER A 25 14.42 1.38 -22.65
CA SER A 25 14.88 0.17 -22.00
C SER A 25 13.74 -0.86 -22.07
N ASN A 26 14.00 -2.06 -22.60
CA ASN A 26 13.09 -3.20 -22.52
C ASN A 26 12.84 -3.57 -21.05
N VAL A 27 11.88 -2.92 -20.41
CA VAL A 27 11.47 -3.24 -19.05
C VAL A 27 10.58 -4.48 -19.11
N ARG A 28 11.09 -5.63 -18.66
CA ARG A 28 10.28 -6.84 -18.45
C ARG A 28 9.64 -6.76 -17.07
N PHE A 29 8.31 -6.83 -17.04
CA PHE A 29 7.55 -6.98 -15.80
C PHE A 29 7.23 -8.46 -15.60
N THR A 30 7.52 -8.97 -14.40
CA THR A 30 7.09 -10.30 -13.97
C THR A 30 5.88 -10.14 -13.07
N LEU A 31 4.75 -10.67 -13.51
CA LEU A 31 3.55 -10.74 -12.68
C LEU A 31 3.54 -12.05 -11.91
N LYS A 32 3.48 -11.97 -10.58
CA LYS A 32 3.19 -13.10 -9.69
C LYS A 32 1.91 -12.80 -8.92
N VAL A 33 1.04 -13.79 -8.82
CA VAL A 33 -0.24 -13.67 -8.10
C VAL A 33 -0.14 -14.49 -6.83
N TYR A 34 -0.49 -13.87 -5.70
CA TYR A 34 -0.57 -14.53 -4.41
C TYR A 34 -2.01 -14.42 -3.91
N LEU A 35 -2.53 -15.51 -3.37
CA LEU A 35 -3.89 -15.55 -2.83
C LEU A 35 -3.87 -15.18 -1.35
N PHE A 36 -4.79 -14.31 -0.95
CA PHE A 36 -5.02 -13.99 0.45
C PHE A 36 -6.17 -14.84 1.00
N SER A 37 -5.93 -15.56 2.10
CA SER A 37 -6.98 -16.32 2.78
C SER A 37 -7.73 -15.41 3.75
N GLU A 38 -9.01 -15.15 3.45
CA GLU A 38 -9.88 -14.31 4.27
C GLU A 38 -10.10 -14.87 5.69
N ASP A 39 -10.02 -16.19 5.85
CA ASP A 39 -10.20 -16.89 7.12
C ASP A 39 -9.18 -16.46 8.19
N LEU A 40 -8.01 -15.96 7.76
CA LEU A 40 -6.98 -15.43 8.65
C LEU A 40 -7.45 -14.23 9.47
N VAL A 41 -8.38 -13.44 8.94
CA VAL A 41 -8.77 -12.16 9.53
C VAL A 41 -10.26 -12.07 9.85
N LYS A 42 -11.10 -12.88 9.19
CA LYS A 42 -12.57 -12.82 9.30
C LYS A 42 -13.08 -12.82 10.75
N ASN A 43 -12.47 -13.61 11.63
CA ASN A 43 -12.87 -13.70 13.04
C ASN A 43 -12.33 -12.56 13.92
N LEU A 44 -11.39 -11.76 13.41
CA LEU A 44 -10.77 -10.63 14.11
C LEU A 44 -11.50 -9.31 13.82
N ILE A 45 -12.22 -9.23 12.71
CA ILE A 45 -12.94 -8.02 12.29
C ILE A 45 -14.16 -7.81 13.19
N SER A 46 -14.26 -6.62 13.76
CA SER A 46 -15.43 -6.20 14.54
C SER A 46 -16.56 -5.74 13.62
N SER A 47 -17.81 -6.03 14.00
CA SER A 47 -18.97 -5.63 13.20
C SER A 47 -19.15 -4.11 13.13
N SER A 48 -19.62 -3.67 11.98
CA SER A 48 -19.70 -2.30 11.48
C SER A 48 -21.05 -1.99 10.87
N ILE A 49 -21.49 -0.75 11.05
CA ILE A 49 -22.64 -0.22 10.29
C ILE A 49 -22.27 -0.08 8.81
N ARG A 50 -20.99 0.11 8.50
CA ARG A 50 -20.45 0.18 7.14
C ARG A 50 -19.83 -1.16 6.77
N GLN A 51 -20.58 -1.99 6.06
CA GLN A 51 -20.13 -3.32 5.59
C GLN A 51 -18.83 -3.25 4.77
N ALA A 52 -18.58 -2.16 4.04
CA ALA A 52 -17.35 -1.95 3.29
C ALA A 52 -16.08 -2.01 4.17
N LEU A 53 -16.19 -1.63 5.46
CA LEU A 53 -15.07 -1.69 6.41
C LEU A 53 -14.79 -3.10 6.92
N GLU A 54 -15.74 -4.03 6.76
CA GLU A 54 -15.62 -5.41 7.21
C GLU A 54 -14.96 -6.32 6.17
N ASN A 55 -14.69 -5.80 4.96
CA ASN A 55 -14.08 -6.60 3.91
C ASN A 55 -12.67 -7.09 4.34
N PRO A 56 -12.43 -8.42 4.41
CA PRO A 56 -11.12 -8.98 4.77
C PRO A 56 -9.95 -8.43 3.93
N LEU A 57 -10.19 -8.09 2.66
CA LEU A 57 -9.17 -7.55 1.77
C LEU A 57 -8.59 -6.21 2.25
N ASN A 58 -9.35 -5.42 3.01
CA ASN A 58 -8.84 -4.17 3.61
C ASN A 58 -7.69 -4.41 4.59
N TYR A 59 -7.54 -5.64 5.08
CA TYR A 59 -6.53 -6.05 6.04
C TYR A 59 -5.36 -6.80 5.38
N ALA A 60 -5.47 -7.20 4.12
CA ALA A 60 -4.49 -8.03 3.42
C ALA A 60 -3.06 -7.47 3.48
N ARG A 61 -2.91 -6.13 3.47
CA ARG A 61 -1.60 -5.46 3.59
C ARG A 61 -0.82 -5.83 4.85
N SER A 62 -1.51 -6.17 5.95
CA SER A 62 -0.89 -6.59 7.22
C SER A 62 -0.30 -8.00 7.16
N TYR A 63 -0.61 -8.75 6.10
CA TYR A 63 -0.21 -10.14 5.90
C TYR A 63 0.81 -10.30 4.75
N LEU A 64 1.27 -9.21 4.13
CA LEU A 64 2.21 -9.28 3.00
C LEU A 64 3.48 -10.06 3.32
N ALA A 65 4.01 -9.92 4.54
CA ALA A 65 5.18 -10.64 4.99
C ALA A 65 4.95 -12.16 5.17
N ASP A 66 3.70 -12.60 5.29
CA ASP A 66 3.34 -14.02 5.38
C ASP A 66 2.98 -14.59 4.01
N ILE A 67 2.37 -13.77 3.16
CA ILE A 67 1.90 -14.14 1.82
C ILE A 67 3.06 -14.27 0.82
N LEU A 68 4.05 -13.36 0.90
CA LEU A 68 5.17 -13.32 -0.03
C LEU A 68 6.27 -14.31 0.36
N GLU A 69 7.02 -14.81 -0.63
CA GLU A 69 8.06 -15.81 -0.38
C GLU A 69 9.07 -15.33 0.69
N PRO A 70 9.64 -16.23 1.50
CA PRO A 70 10.58 -15.88 2.57
C PRO A 70 11.81 -15.11 2.10
N CYS A 71 12.22 -15.27 0.83
CA CYS A 71 13.35 -14.56 0.24
C CYS A 71 13.04 -13.11 -0.16
N VAL A 72 11.77 -12.70 -0.14
CA VAL A 72 11.37 -11.31 -0.41
C VAL A 72 11.58 -10.48 0.85
N ASN A 73 12.59 -9.61 0.81
CA ASN A 73 13.02 -8.84 1.98
C ASN A 73 12.44 -7.42 2.04
N ARG A 74 12.05 -6.85 0.90
CA ARG A 74 11.52 -5.48 0.82
C ARG A 74 10.48 -5.37 -0.28
N VAL A 75 9.42 -4.59 -0.02
CA VAL A 75 8.37 -4.32 -1.00
C VAL A 75 7.92 -2.86 -0.98
N ILE A 76 7.36 -2.42 -2.10
CA ILE A 76 6.51 -1.25 -2.17
C ILE A 76 5.07 -1.73 -2.27
N TYR A 77 4.24 -1.30 -1.33
CA TYR A 77 2.80 -1.49 -1.35
C TYR A 77 2.11 -0.26 -1.94
N LEU A 78 1.16 -0.50 -2.84
CA LEU A 78 0.31 0.50 -3.47
C LEU A 78 -1.15 0.00 -3.43
N ASP A 79 -2.07 0.83 -2.93
CA ASP A 79 -3.50 0.58 -3.04
C ASP A 79 -3.95 0.61 -4.51
N SER A 80 -5.05 -0.10 -4.80
CA SER A 80 -5.62 -0.23 -6.15
C SER A 80 -6.25 1.06 -6.69
N ASP A 81 -6.52 2.03 -5.82
CA ASP A 81 -7.16 3.30 -6.16
C ASP A 81 -6.16 4.45 -6.36
N LEU A 82 -4.87 4.13 -6.49
CA LEU A 82 -3.80 5.11 -6.61
C LEU A 82 -3.27 5.24 -8.03
N VAL A 83 -3.01 6.49 -8.41
CA VAL A 83 -2.28 6.84 -9.62
C VAL A 83 -0.91 7.40 -9.21
N VAL A 84 0.16 6.70 -9.60
CA VAL A 84 1.53 7.11 -9.33
C VAL A 84 1.99 8.06 -10.44
N VAL A 85 2.26 9.31 -10.09
CA VAL A 85 2.63 10.39 -11.04
C VAL A 85 4.13 10.71 -11.01
N ASP A 86 4.87 10.30 -9.98
CA ASP A 86 6.30 10.56 -9.80
C ASP A 86 7.12 9.24 -9.82
N ASP A 87 8.45 9.33 -9.89
CA ASP A 87 9.37 8.20 -10.02
C ASP A 87 9.40 7.32 -8.75
N ILE A 88 8.82 6.12 -8.85
CA ILE A 88 8.72 5.15 -7.76
C ILE A 88 10.07 4.77 -7.15
N LYS A 89 11.18 5.00 -7.88
CA LYS A 89 12.54 4.80 -7.34
C LYS A 89 12.81 5.66 -6.12
N LYS A 90 12.24 6.87 -6.02
CA LYS A 90 12.45 7.72 -4.83
C LYS A 90 11.83 7.08 -3.58
N LEU A 91 10.70 6.38 -3.75
CA LEU A 91 10.08 5.61 -2.66
C LEU A 91 10.94 4.39 -2.28
N TRP A 92 11.50 3.69 -3.27
CA TRP A 92 12.40 2.55 -3.02
C TRP A 92 13.70 2.96 -2.30
N SER A 93 14.21 4.16 -2.60
CA SER A 93 15.45 4.67 -2.01
C SER A 93 15.32 5.15 -0.57
N ILE A 94 14.11 5.19 0.00
CA ILE A 94 13.92 5.54 1.41
C ILE A 94 14.71 4.57 2.27
N SER A 95 15.60 5.13 3.09
CA SER A 95 16.46 4.36 3.97
C SER A 95 15.73 3.97 5.25
N LEU A 96 15.44 2.67 5.40
CA LEU A 96 14.84 2.10 6.61
C LEU A 96 15.94 1.73 7.61
N THR A 97 16.58 2.73 8.23
CA THR A 97 17.66 2.53 9.21
C THR A 97 17.14 2.44 10.66
N GLY A 98 17.95 1.86 11.55
CA GLY A 98 17.60 1.70 12.97
C GLY A 98 16.53 0.63 13.20
N SER A 99 15.51 0.94 14.00
CA SER A 99 14.37 0.07 14.33
C SER A 99 13.16 0.22 13.38
N ARG A 100 13.27 1.07 12.34
CA ARG A 100 12.12 1.35 11.45
C ARG A 100 11.84 0.20 10.50
N THR A 101 10.56 -0.17 10.43
CA THR A 101 10.07 -1.26 9.57
C THR A 101 9.35 -0.74 8.32
N ILE A 102 8.85 0.50 8.36
CA ILE A 102 8.03 1.10 7.30
C ILE A 102 8.50 2.52 6.97
N GLY A 103 8.49 2.86 5.70
CA GLY A 103 8.63 4.22 5.20
C GLY A 103 7.39 4.63 4.41
N ALA A 104 6.92 5.86 4.60
CA ALA A 104 5.75 6.38 3.89
C ALA A 104 5.88 7.88 3.65
N GLY A 105 5.23 8.39 2.60
CA GLY A 105 5.14 9.82 2.33
C GLY A 105 4.40 10.55 3.45
N ARG A 106 5.04 11.54 4.08
CA ARG A 106 4.49 12.24 5.25
C ARG A 106 3.64 13.44 4.82
N LYS A 107 2.46 13.61 5.43
CA LYS A 107 1.85 14.94 5.65
C LYS A 107 1.82 15.13 7.17
N LEU A 108 2.19 16.32 7.65
CA LEU A 108 2.16 16.65 9.08
C LEU A 108 0.86 16.13 9.71
N CYS A 109 1.00 15.27 10.73
CA CYS A 109 -0.01 14.55 11.53
C CYS A 109 -0.49 13.15 11.08
N TYR A 110 -0.22 12.66 9.86
CA TYR A 110 -0.64 11.30 9.43
C TYR A 110 0.15 10.77 8.21
N PHE A 111 0.46 9.47 8.16
CA PHE A 111 1.08 8.82 6.99
C PHE A 111 0.05 8.00 6.21
N ASN A 112 0.09 8.07 4.86
CA ASN A 112 -0.83 7.27 4.04
C ASN A 112 -0.42 5.79 4.11
N THR A 113 -1.34 4.92 4.47
CA THR A 113 -1.11 3.47 4.43
C THR A 113 -1.37 2.86 3.04
N GLY A 114 -1.85 3.65 2.08
CA GLY A 114 -2.01 3.21 0.70
C GLY A 114 -0.72 3.25 -0.13
N VAL A 115 0.34 3.93 0.35
CA VAL A 115 1.67 3.92 -0.30
C VAL A 115 2.72 3.74 0.76
N MET A 116 3.40 2.59 0.77
CA MET A 116 4.39 2.27 1.79
C MET A 116 5.56 1.50 1.20
N VAL A 117 6.77 1.75 1.69
CA VAL A 117 7.90 0.83 1.56
C VAL A 117 8.02 0.03 2.86
N MET A 118 8.15 -1.29 2.76
CA MET A 118 8.18 -2.20 3.91
C MET A 118 9.44 -3.04 3.91
N ASP A 119 10.09 -3.12 5.06
CA ASP A 119 11.13 -4.12 5.35
C ASP A 119 10.44 -5.40 5.87
N LEU A 120 10.38 -6.42 5.02
CA LEU A 120 9.71 -7.68 5.36
C LEU A 120 10.57 -8.58 6.27
N VAL A 121 11.89 -8.37 6.33
CA VAL A 121 12.73 -9.12 7.26
C VAL A 121 12.40 -8.66 8.68
N ARG A 122 12.47 -7.34 8.91
CA ARG A 122 12.09 -6.74 10.19
C ARG A 122 10.62 -6.98 10.53
N TRP A 123 9.75 -6.97 9.53
CA TRP A 123 8.34 -7.31 9.73
C TRP A 123 8.17 -8.70 10.37
N ARG A 124 8.86 -9.70 9.80
CA ARG A 124 8.82 -11.09 10.28
C ARG A 124 9.50 -11.22 11.65
N GLU A 125 10.68 -10.63 11.84
CA GLU A 125 11.43 -10.65 13.10
C GLU A 125 10.67 -9.98 14.25
N GLY A 126 10.07 -8.82 14.01
CA GLY A 126 9.28 -8.07 15.00
C GLY A 126 7.87 -8.60 15.22
N ASN A 127 7.48 -9.65 14.47
CA ASN A 127 6.18 -10.30 14.54
C ASN A 127 5.00 -9.31 14.46
N PHE A 128 5.14 -8.31 13.57
CA PHE A 128 4.25 -7.15 13.54
C PHE A 128 2.81 -7.52 13.15
N ARG A 129 2.63 -8.57 12.33
CA ARG A 129 1.32 -9.16 12.06
C ARG A 129 0.57 -9.47 13.37
N ARG A 130 1.19 -10.24 14.28
CA ARG A 130 0.55 -10.62 15.55
C ARG A 130 0.25 -9.43 16.44
N ARG A 131 1.10 -8.39 16.42
CA ARG A 131 0.85 -7.15 17.16
C ARG A 131 -0.38 -6.41 16.64
N ILE A 132 -0.61 -6.43 15.32
CA ILE A 132 -1.82 -5.86 14.70
C ILE A 132 -3.04 -6.70 15.08
N GLU A 133 -2.96 -8.04 14.93
CA GLU A 133 -4.04 -8.97 15.29
C GLU A 133 -4.45 -8.79 16.77
N TYR A 134 -3.49 -8.65 17.69
CA TYR A 134 -3.75 -8.35 19.10
C TYR A 134 -4.65 -7.12 19.30
N TRP A 135 -4.37 -6.02 18.60
CA TRP A 135 -5.20 -4.81 18.70
C TRP A 135 -6.57 -4.98 18.04
N MET A 136 -6.70 -5.85 17.03
CA MET A 136 -7.99 -6.19 16.43
C MET A 136 -8.85 -7.03 17.39
N GLU A 137 -8.25 -7.99 18.09
CA GLU A 137 -8.92 -8.77 19.13
C GLU A 137 -9.34 -7.89 20.31
N PHE A 138 -8.45 -7.01 20.78
CA PHE A 138 -8.72 -6.11 21.89
C PHE A 138 -9.89 -5.15 21.61
N GLN A 139 -10.00 -4.69 20.36
CA GLN A 139 -11.12 -3.84 19.90
C GLN A 139 -12.47 -4.52 20.10
N LYS A 140 -12.57 -5.84 19.92
CA LYS A 140 -13.83 -6.60 20.13
C LYS A 140 -14.32 -6.51 21.57
N GLN A 141 -13.42 -6.28 22.53
CA GLN A 141 -13.75 -6.20 23.96
C GLN A 141 -14.05 -4.78 24.42
N ARG A 142 -13.27 -3.78 23.97
CA ARG A 142 -13.29 -2.42 24.56
C ARG A 142 -13.53 -1.26 23.61
N ARG A 143 -13.80 -1.51 22.31
CA ARG A 143 -14.08 -0.48 21.28
C ARG A 143 -13.29 0.84 21.47
N ILE A 144 -11.98 0.78 21.27
CA ILE A 144 -11.03 1.88 21.50
C ILE A 144 -10.76 2.73 20.25
N TYR A 145 -11.24 2.31 19.07
CA TYR A 145 -11.12 3.08 17.82
C TYR A 145 -12.31 2.84 16.87
N GLU A 146 -12.42 3.67 15.83
CA GLU A 146 -13.36 3.46 14.72
C GLU A 146 -12.96 2.25 13.85
N LEU A 147 -13.91 1.60 13.18
CA LEU A 147 -13.67 0.33 12.48
C LEU A 147 -12.76 0.48 11.25
N GLY A 148 -12.26 -0.66 10.74
CA GLY A 148 -11.35 -0.73 9.60
C GLY A 148 -9.92 -1.11 9.98
N SER A 149 -9.05 -1.19 8.98
CA SER A 149 -7.67 -1.72 9.14
C SER A 149 -6.64 -0.66 9.51
N LEU A 150 -6.96 0.62 9.35
CA LEU A 150 -6.02 1.71 9.62
C LEU A 150 -5.69 1.86 11.12
N PRO A 151 -6.67 1.91 12.04
CA PRO A 151 -6.35 2.13 13.45
C PRO A 151 -5.42 1.09 14.10
N PRO A 152 -5.63 -0.24 13.94
CA PRO A 152 -4.69 -1.21 14.52
C PRO A 152 -3.29 -1.10 13.89
N PHE A 153 -3.20 -0.70 12.62
CA PHE A 153 -1.92 -0.44 11.96
C PHE A 153 -1.20 0.77 12.60
N LEU A 154 -1.92 1.86 12.86
CA LEU A 154 -1.37 3.03 13.53
C LEU A 154 -0.94 2.72 14.97
N LEU A 155 -1.69 1.92 15.72
CA LEU A 155 -1.32 1.52 17.09
C LEU A 155 0.01 0.77 17.17
N VAL A 156 0.40 0.11 16.08
CA VAL A 156 1.65 -0.64 16.01
C VAL A 156 2.82 0.21 15.49
N PHE A 157 2.57 1.11 14.54
CA PHE A 157 3.63 1.82 13.82
C PHE A 157 3.69 3.33 14.07
N ALA A 158 2.74 3.93 14.80
CA ALA A 158 2.82 5.34 15.14
C ALA A 158 4.11 5.63 15.92
N GLY A 159 5.00 6.45 15.34
CA GLY A 159 6.33 6.76 15.89
C GLY A 159 7.49 6.00 15.23
N ASP A 160 7.23 4.85 14.60
CA ASP A 160 8.25 3.98 13.98
C ASP A 160 8.29 4.05 12.44
N VAL A 161 7.54 4.99 11.85
CA VAL A 161 7.53 5.24 10.40
C VAL A 161 8.52 6.34 10.02
N VAL A 162 9.39 6.03 9.06
CA VAL A 162 10.23 7.07 8.41
C VAL A 162 9.33 7.88 7.49
N GLY A 163 9.21 9.18 7.77
CA GLY A 163 8.57 10.12 6.87
C GLY A 163 9.60 10.81 6.00
N GLU A 164 9.46 10.69 4.68
CA GLU A 164 10.19 11.53 3.72
C GLU A 164 9.38 12.82 3.49
N GLU A 165 10.01 13.98 3.72
CA GLU A 165 9.45 15.28 3.32
C GLU A 165 9.68 15.50 1.82
N SER A 166 8.94 14.79 0.98
CA SER A 166 8.75 15.22 -0.41
C SER A 166 7.63 14.48 -1.13
N LEU A 167 6.70 15.27 -1.66
CA LEU A 167 6.01 15.17 -2.96
C LEU A 167 5.10 13.98 -3.30
N TRP A 168 5.01 12.93 -2.49
CA TRP A 168 4.15 11.77 -2.81
C TRP A 168 2.66 11.97 -2.52
N LYS A 169 2.25 13.20 -2.16
CA LYS A 169 0.85 13.62 -2.07
C LYS A 169 0.68 14.96 -2.76
N CYS A 170 -0.40 15.12 -3.51
CA CYS A 170 -0.88 16.42 -3.93
C CYS A 170 -1.18 17.30 -2.71
N GLY A 171 -0.46 18.42 -2.58
CA GLY A 171 -0.73 19.46 -1.60
C GLY A 171 -2.09 20.13 -1.86
N CYS A 172 -2.67 20.75 -0.83
CA CYS A 172 -3.99 21.40 -0.83
C CYS A 172 -4.19 22.54 -1.86
N ARG A 173 -3.30 22.77 -2.82
CA ARG A 173 -3.52 23.70 -3.92
C ARG A 173 -3.14 23.03 -5.23
N VAL A 174 -4.20 22.58 -5.91
CA VAL A 174 -4.25 22.11 -7.31
C VAL A 174 -3.62 20.73 -7.57
N CYS A 175 -4.37 19.69 -7.25
CA CYS A 175 -4.50 18.54 -8.15
C CYS A 175 -5.99 18.27 -8.37
N ARG A 176 -6.44 18.36 -9.62
CA ARG A 176 -7.69 17.76 -10.07
C ARG A 176 -7.46 16.25 -10.18
N ALA A 177 -7.55 15.54 -9.06
CA ALA A 177 -7.68 14.09 -9.03
C ALA A 177 -8.46 13.71 -7.77
N TRP A 178 -9.60 13.08 -7.99
CA TRP A 178 -10.61 12.78 -6.99
C TRP A 178 -10.10 11.70 -6.03
N LEU A 179 -9.86 12.07 -4.77
CA LEU A 179 -9.89 11.12 -3.65
C LEU A 179 -11.35 11.05 -3.17
N LYS A 180 -12.11 10.08 -3.68
CA LYS A 180 -13.27 9.56 -2.96
C LYS A 180 -12.90 8.17 -2.48
N THR A 181 -12.55 8.08 -1.20
CA THR A 181 -12.68 6.85 -0.44
C THR A 181 -14.13 6.38 -0.60
N LEU A 182 -14.36 5.24 -1.25
CA LEU A 182 -15.62 4.53 -1.16
C LEU A 182 -15.66 3.75 0.16
#